data_AF-A0AB39L7Y0-F1
#
_entry.id   AF-A0AB39L7Y0-F1
#
_cell.length_a   1.000
_cell.length_b   1.000
_cell.length_c   1.000
_cell.angle_alpha   90.00
_cell.angle_beta   90.00
_cell.angle_gamma   90.00
#
_symmetry.space_group_name_H-M   'P 1'
#
loop_
_entity.id
_entity.type
_entity.pdbx_description
1 polymer ?
#
loop_
_entity_poly.entity_id
_entity_poly.type
_entity_poly.pdbx_seq_one_letter_code
_entity_poly.pdbx_strand_id
1 'polypeptide(L)'
;MPDRVTSAPSSLPHLLLPQPSLPQPSAVRRSASEPLPRTVWALLGAGGALALASAAAASSSALAAYFARRIITPERIKAEDEEVLAVQGEGSARRVILRATGETRIDGEYSLFFDRGAGHVRLGPLEDFTPEESTVTRRVLAEYAGDVTKAVRARWSGYVFSSPADVGLEYEDVMLPLDVGSAPAWHVPAADPRSTWAIMVHGRGAMRGEGLRAVTSAHALGMPSLLISYRNDGEAPSTPDGRYGLGMTEWRDVEVAIQYALDAGARDVVLFGWSMGGAISLRTADSSMLREHVRALVLDAPVVDWVDVLAYQARLNRIPSGVGRLGQLLLGQPWGRRLTGLAAPLDFRAMDWVSRAVELRTPTLVLHSVDDDFVPVGPSLELAKRNPEMVTLETFRHARHTKEWNVDPERWETTVRSWLADVLAPRRVPGRTE
;
A
#
# COMPACT_ATOMS: atom_id res chain seq x y z
N MET A 1 -7.91 84.51 33.59
CA MET A 1 -6.75 84.48 34.51
C MET A 1 -5.61 83.76 33.80
N PRO A 2 -4.50 84.47 33.51
CA PRO A 2 -3.24 83.90 33.05
C PRO A 2 -2.46 83.35 34.30
N ASP A 3 -1.35 82.61 34.25
CA ASP A 3 -0.05 82.93 33.67
C ASP A 3 0.86 81.69 33.57
N ARG A 4 1.72 81.72 32.55
CA ARG A 4 3.00 80.98 32.45
C ARG A 4 4.02 81.59 33.42
N VAL A 5 4.99 80.82 33.92
CA VAL A 5 6.42 81.23 33.94
C VAL A 5 7.35 80.01 33.87
N THR A 6 8.33 80.11 32.97
CA THR A 6 9.51 79.27 32.77
C THR A 6 10.77 79.89 33.41
N SER A 7 11.68 79.00 33.86
CA SER A 7 13.16 79.02 33.72
C SER A 7 14.10 79.94 34.55
N ALA A 8 15.04 79.24 35.24
CA ALA A 8 16.52 79.43 35.34
C ALA A 8 17.12 80.40 36.41
N PRO A 9 18.46 80.44 36.63
CA PRO A 9 19.38 79.40 37.15
C PRO A 9 20.39 79.92 38.23
N SER A 10 21.24 79.05 38.83
CA SER A 10 22.57 79.34 39.44
C SER A 10 22.99 78.18 40.38
N SER A 11 24.22 77.92 40.82
CA SER A 11 25.63 78.07 40.37
C SER A 11 26.48 77.21 41.35
N LEU A 12 27.53 76.54 40.86
CA LEU A 12 28.49 75.67 41.59
C LEU A 12 29.33 76.42 42.66
N PRO A 13 30.05 75.74 43.60
CA PRO A 13 31.42 75.27 43.32
C PRO A 13 31.86 73.93 43.96
N HIS A 14 32.93 73.37 43.37
CA HIS A 14 33.70 72.17 43.74
C HIS A 14 34.47 72.26 45.08
N LEU A 15 34.76 71.11 45.70
CA LEU A 15 36.01 70.89 46.44
C LEU A 15 36.42 69.39 46.51
N LEU A 16 37.73 69.17 46.30
CA LEU A 16 38.44 67.90 46.11
C LEU A 16 38.83 67.21 47.45
N LEU A 17 38.71 65.87 47.47
CA LEU A 17 39.57 64.78 48.03
C LEU A 17 40.60 65.07 49.15
N PRO A 18 40.79 64.16 50.15
CA PRO A 18 41.66 62.98 49.94
C PRO A 18 41.30 61.67 50.70
N GLN A 19 41.69 60.52 50.12
CA GLN A 19 42.00 59.22 50.78
C GLN A 19 43.48 59.24 51.24
N PRO A 20 44.04 58.36 52.11
CA PRO A 20 43.69 56.96 52.46
C PRO A 20 43.83 56.60 53.98
N SER A 21 43.54 55.40 54.49
CA SER A 21 44.50 54.30 54.74
C SER A 21 43.83 53.10 55.46
N LEU A 22 44.26 51.89 55.10
CA LEU A 22 43.75 50.55 55.44
C LEU A 22 44.13 50.04 56.86
N PRO A 23 43.41 49.01 57.37
CA PRO A 23 44.02 47.95 58.19
C PRO A 23 44.08 46.59 57.45
N GLN A 24 45.17 45.87 57.73
CA GLN A 24 45.61 44.54 57.26
C GLN A 24 44.94 43.38 58.08
N PRO A 25 45.13 42.08 57.77
CA PRO A 25 44.08 41.11 57.48
C PRO A 25 43.92 40.01 58.55
N SER A 26 42.75 39.39 58.60
CA SER A 26 42.55 38.09 59.27
C SER A 26 42.56 36.96 58.25
N ALA A 27 43.53 36.07 58.40
CA ALA A 27 43.75 34.89 57.56
C ALA A 27 42.57 33.91 57.62
N VAL A 28 41.92 33.68 56.48
CA VAL A 28 41.09 32.48 56.24
C VAL A 28 41.80 31.66 55.17
N ARG A 29 42.29 30.50 55.58
CA ARG A 29 42.89 29.49 54.69
C ARG A 29 41.82 29.02 53.70
N ARG A 30 41.89 29.44 52.42
CA ARG A 30 41.14 28.82 51.33
C ARG A 30 41.85 27.51 50.97
N SER A 31 41.21 26.37 51.18
CA SER A 31 41.59 25.14 50.48
C SER A 31 41.21 25.33 49.01
N ALA A 32 42.19 25.31 48.12
CA ALA A 32 41.93 25.18 46.69
C ALA A 32 41.21 23.84 46.47
N SER A 33 40.02 23.88 45.88
CA SER A 33 39.38 22.67 45.35
C SER A 33 40.30 22.10 44.28
N GLU A 34 40.84 20.90 44.50
CA GLU A 34 41.60 20.20 43.47
C GLU A 34 40.73 20.03 42.20
N PRO A 35 41.27 20.26 40.99
CA PRO A 35 40.53 19.98 39.77
C PRO A 35 40.22 18.48 39.73
N LEU A 36 38.95 18.14 39.48
CA LEU A 36 38.51 16.74 39.36
C LEU A 36 39.48 15.98 38.44
N PRO A 37 39.97 14.79 38.86
CA PRO A 37 40.97 14.05 38.11
C PRO A 37 40.45 13.78 36.69
N ARG A 38 41.35 13.79 35.68
CA ARG A 38 41.02 13.60 34.25
C ARG A 38 40.14 12.36 33.98
N THR A 39 40.19 11.36 34.86
CA THR A 39 39.34 10.18 34.86
C THR A 39 37.85 10.49 35.06
N VAL A 40 37.50 11.50 35.85
CA VAL A 40 36.11 11.94 36.08
C VAL A 40 35.54 12.62 34.82
N TRP A 41 36.34 13.45 34.14
CA TRP A 41 35.94 14.04 32.85
C TRP A 41 35.83 13.00 31.74
N ALA A 42 36.71 11.99 31.73
CA ALA A 42 36.61 10.86 30.79
C ALA A 42 35.37 9.99 31.07
N LEU A 43 35.03 9.74 32.34
CA LEU A 43 33.82 8.98 32.72
C LEU A 43 32.53 9.76 32.46
N LEU A 44 32.51 11.07 32.68
CA LEU A 44 31.36 11.93 32.34
C LEU A 44 31.19 12.09 30.83
N GLY A 45 32.29 12.21 30.08
CA GLY A 45 32.28 12.23 28.61
C GLY A 45 31.84 10.89 28.01
N ALA A 46 32.31 9.77 28.57
CA ALA A 46 31.89 8.43 28.17
C ALA A 46 30.43 8.15 28.57
N GLY A 47 29.99 8.57 29.75
CA GLY A 47 28.59 8.43 30.21
C GLY A 47 27.61 9.28 29.40
N GLY A 48 27.98 10.51 29.06
CA GLY A 48 27.19 11.38 28.17
C GLY A 48 27.12 10.85 26.74
N ALA A 49 28.25 10.39 26.18
CA ALA A 49 28.29 9.76 24.86
C ALA A 49 27.49 8.45 24.82
N LEU A 50 27.57 7.62 25.87
CA LEU A 50 26.80 6.39 25.99
C LEU A 50 25.30 6.70 26.15
N ALA A 51 24.92 7.71 26.93
CA ALA A 51 23.52 8.11 27.08
C ALA A 51 22.93 8.65 25.77
N LEU A 52 23.68 9.50 25.05
CA LEU A 52 23.29 10.02 23.74
C LEU A 52 23.24 8.93 22.67
N ALA A 53 24.23 8.03 22.63
CA ALA A 53 24.22 6.87 21.74
C ALA A 53 23.05 5.93 22.05
N SER A 54 22.75 5.70 23.33
CA SER A 54 21.61 4.88 23.77
C SER A 54 20.27 5.53 23.39
N ALA A 55 20.14 6.85 23.56
CA ALA A 55 18.95 7.59 23.15
C ALA A 55 18.77 7.59 21.62
N ALA A 56 19.85 7.78 20.85
CA ALA A 56 19.84 7.71 19.40
C ALA A 56 19.50 6.30 18.89
N ALA A 57 20.05 5.25 19.52
CA ALA A 57 19.76 3.86 19.22
C ALA A 57 18.31 3.49 19.58
N ALA A 58 17.80 3.95 20.73
CA ALA A 58 16.41 3.75 21.15
C ALA A 58 15.43 4.44 20.19
N SER A 59 15.72 5.67 19.79
CA SER A 59 14.88 6.44 18.86
C SER A 59 14.85 5.78 17.48
N SER A 60 16.01 5.33 16.99
CA SER A 60 16.13 4.60 15.72
C SER A 60 15.39 3.26 15.75
N SER A 61 15.44 2.55 16.89
CA SER A 61 14.72 1.29 17.10
C SER A 61 13.21 1.48 17.18
N ALA A 62 12.74 2.55 17.84
CA ALA A 62 11.33 2.90 17.90
C ALA A 62 10.77 3.25 16.52
N LEU A 63 11.51 4.04 15.74
CA LEU A 63 11.13 4.39 14.37
C LEU A 63 11.10 3.15 13.46
N ALA A 64 12.08 2.25 13.59
CA ALA A 64 12.10 0.99 12.84
C ALA A 64 10.91 0.09 13.19
N ALA A 65 10.59 -0.04 14.48
CA ALA A 65 9.43 -0.81 14.93
C ALA A 65 8.11 -0.18 14.47
N TYR A 66 7.98 1.14 14.51
CA TYR A 66 6.83 1.87 14.00
C TYR A 66 6.64 1.62 12.49
N PHE A 67 7.70 1.79 11.70
CA PHE A 67 7.66 1.54 10.26
C PHE A 67 7.30 0.09 9.95
N ALA A 68 7.97 -0.88 10.60
CA ALA A 68 7.66 -2.29 10.45
C ALA A 68 6.18 -2.58 10.74
N ARG A 69 5.63 -2.06 11.85
CA ARG A 69 4.21 -2.21 12.20
C ARG A 69 3.28 -1.60 11.14
N ARG A 70 3.59 -0.40 10.63
CA ARG A 70 2.75 0.28 9.62
C ARG A 70 2.55 -0.58 8.37
N ILE A 71 3.55 -1.37 7.98
CA ILE A 71 3.50 -2.21 6.78
C ILE A 71 2.62 -3.45 6.96
N ILE A 72 2.63 -4.06 8.14
CA ILE A 72 1.90 -5.30 8.44
C ILE A 72 0.54 -5.06 9.11
N THR A 73 0.21 -3.83 9.49
CA THR A 73 -1.04 -3.50 10.17
C THR A 73 -2.10 -3.11 9.15
N PRO A 74 -3.26 -3.79 9.12
CA PRO A 74 -4.40 -3.38 8.30
C PRO A 74 -4.85 -1.96 8.60
N GLU A 75 -5.12 -1.20 7.54
CA GLU A 75 -5.67 0.14 7.65
C GLU A 75 -7.19 0.06 7.83
N ARG A 76 -7.67 0.40 9.03
CA ARG A 76 -9.10 0.31 9.37
C ARG A 76 -9.91 1.53 8.94
N ILE A 77 -9.26 2.67 8.82
CA ILE A 77 -9.89 3.95 8.47
C ILE A 77 -9.17 4.46 7.24
N LYS A 78 -9.91 4.58 6.14
CA LYS A 78 -9.39 5.14 4.89
C LYS A 78 -9.65 6.64 4.90
N ALA A 79 -8.60 7.44 4.73
CA ALA A 79 -8.70 8.90 4.78
C ALA A 79 -9.39 9.45 3.52
N GLU A 80 -10.24 10.47 3.70
CA GLU A 80 -10.90 11.21 2.64
C GLU A 80 -10.11 12.49 2.37
N ASP A 81 -8.98 12.32 1.68
CA ASP A 81 -7.96 13.36 1.54
C ASP A 81 -8.20 14.33 0.38
N GLU A 82 -9.10 14.00 -0.55
CA GLU A 82 -9.44 14.83 -1.69
C GLU A 82 -10.53 15.86 -1.36
N GLU A 83 -10.42 17.03 -1.98
CA GLU A 83 -11.41 18.12 -1.86
C GLU A 83 -12.38 18.07 -3.05
N VAL A 84 -13.66 17.94 -2.73
CA VAL A 84 -14.76 18.13 -3.68
C VAL A 84 -15.15 19.60 -3.64
N LEU A 85 -14.80 20.34 -4.70
CA LEU A 85 -14.96 21.79 -4.75
C LEU A 85 -16.36 22.19 -5.22
N ALA A 86 -16.91 21.44 -6.18
CA ALA A 86 -18.27 21.62 -6.64
C ALA A 86 -18.79 20.36 -7.33
N VAL A 87 -20.11 20.20 -7.32
CA VAL A 87 -20.82 19.24 -8.17
C VAL A 87 -21.81 20.05 -9.02
N GLN A 88 -21.77 19.86 -10.32
CA GLN A 88 -22.57 20.62 -11.28
C GLN A 88 -23.38 19.67 -12.16
N GLY A 89 -24.54 20.13 -12.63
CA GLY A 89 -25.41 19.36 -13.50
C GLY A 89 -26.19 18.24 -12.79
N GLU A 90 -27.08 17.60 -13.55
CA GLU A 90 -27.99 16.57 -13.06
C GLU A 90 -27.98 15.34 -13.97
N GLY A 91 -28.34 14.19 -13.39
CA GLY A 91 -28.41 12.91 -14.10
C GLY A 91 -27.13 12.62 -14.87
N SER A 92 -27.27 12.29 -16.16
CA SER A 92 -26.15 11.94 -17.03
C SER A 92 -25.20 13.10 -17.36
N ALA A 93 -25.59 14.36 -17.09
CA ALA A 93 -24.76 15.54 -17.31
C ALA A 93 -23.96 15.95 -16.06
N ARG A 94 -24.07 15.18 -14.96
CA ARG A 94 -23.43 15.49 -13.69
C ARG A 94 -21.91 15.43 -13.79
N ARG A 95 -21.27 16.44 -13.21
CA ARG A 95 -19.82 16.62 -13.16
C ARG A 95 -19.38 16.91 -11.73
N VAL A 96 -18.20 16.41 -11.37
CA VAL A 96 -17.51 16.73 -10.13
C VAL A 96 -16.27 17.55 -10.46
N ILE A 97 -16.12 18.67 -9.76
CA ILE A 97 -14.94 19.51 -9.79
C ILE A 97 -14.12 19.20 -8.54
N LEU A 98 -12.89 18.75 -8.74
CA LEU A 98 -11.97 18.36 -7.67
C LEU A 98 -10.76 19.28 -7.66
N ARG A 99 -10.07 19.33 -6.53
CA ARG A 99 -8.72 19.88 -6.48
C ARG A 99 -7.78 19.03 -7.37
N ALA A 100 -6.96 19.71 -8.16
CA ALA A 100 -6.00 19.09 -9.07
C ALA A 100 -4.76 18.62 -8.30
N THR A 101 -4.72 17.34 -7.95
CA THR A 101 -3.58 16.66 -7.31
C THR A 101 -2.81 15.84 -8.33
N GLY A 102 -1.72 15.18 -7.90
CA GLY A 102 -1.00 14.25 -8.77
C GLY A 102 -1.86 13.06 -9.22
N GLU A 103 -2.85 12.67 -8.41
CA GLU A 103 -3.76 11.54 -8.68
C GLU A 103 -4.93 11.97 -9.57
N THR A 104 -5.61 13.07 -9.22
CA THR A 104 -6.87 13.47 -9.89
C THR A 104 -6.66 13.97 -11.33
N ARG A 105 -5.41 14.27 -11.72
CA ARG A 105 -5.01 14.66 -13.08
C ARG A 105 -4.76 13.49 -14.03
N ILE A 106 -4.61 12.27 -13.52
CA ILE A 106 -4.30 11.11 -14.37
C ILE A 106 -5.55 10.74 -15.12
N ASP A 107 -5.49 10.71 -16.44
CA ASP A 107 -6.65 10.37 -17.26
C ASP A 107 -7.13 8.92 -17.01
N GLY A 108 -8.37 8.64 -17.40
CA GLY A 108 -9.01 7.34 -17.19
C GLY A 108 -10.13 7.38 -16.16
N GLU A 109 -10.55 6.21 -15.71
CA GLU A 109 -11.73 6.05 -14.87
C GLU A 109 -11.39 5.76 -13.43
N TYR A 110 -12.09 6.38 -12.48
CA TYR A 110 -11.78 6.28 -11.05
C TYR A 110 -13.04 6.32 -10.22
N SER A 111 -12.91 6.23 -8.90
CA SER A 111 -14.03 6.45 -7.99
C SER A 111 -13.69 7.40 -6.86
N LEU A 112 -14.74 8.08 -6.40
CA LEU A 112 -14.76 8.81 -5.15
C LEU A 112 -15.58 8.04 -4.13
N PHE A 113 -14.96 7.75 -3.00
CA PHE A 113 -15.66 7.29 -1.80
C PHE A 113 -15.79 8.45 -0.83
N PHE A 114 -16.97 8.71 -0.29
CA PHE A 114 -17.24 9.84 0.60
C PHE A 114 -18.18 9.43 1.73
N ASP A 115 -18.42 10.32 2.69
CA ASP A 115 -19.22 10.05 3.89
C ASP A 115 -18.73 8.80 4.65
N ARG A 116 -17.43 8.75 4.93
CA ARG A 116 -16.74 7.64 5.60
C ARG A 116 -16.93 6.31 4.86
N GLY A 117 -16.96 6.38 3.53
CA GLY A 117 -17.13 5.24 2.63
C GLY A 117 -18.57 4.77 2.41
N ALA A 118 -19.58 5.49 2.94
CA ALA A 118 -20.98 5.18 2.66
C ALA A 118 -21.44 5.66 1.27
N GLY A 119 -20.76 6.67 0.72
CA GLY A 119 -20.96 7.17 -0.64
C GLY A 119 -19.94 6.62 -1.62
N HIS A 120 -20.37 6.33 -2.84
CA HIS A 120 -19.50 5.85 -3.93
C HIS A 120 -20.04 6.29 -5.28
N VAL A 121 -19.23 7.07 -6.02
CA VAL A 121 -19.47 7.39 -7.43
C VAL A 121 -18.28 7.01 -8.31
N ARG A 122 -18.56 6.60 -9.55
CA ARG A 122 -17.57 6.37 -10.59
C ARG A 122 -17.44 7.62 -11.45
N LEU A 123 -16.20 8.06 -11.66
CA LEU A 123 -15.83 9.19 -12.48
C LEU A 123 -15.18 8.71 -13.78
N GLY A 124 -15.47 9.42 -14.87
CA GLY A 124 -14.89 9.15 -16.17
C GLY A 124 -13.55 9.85 -16.41
N PRO A 125 -13.08 9.80 -17.67
CA PRO A 125 -11.91 10.52 -18.14
C PRO A 125 -11.90 12.01 -17.77
N LEU A 126 -10.71 12.60 -17.77
CA LEU A 126 -10.51 14.01 -17.50
C LEU A 126 -11.18 14.85 -18.59
N GLU A 127 -12.22 15.61 -18.24
CA GLU A 127 -12.89 16.49 -19.21
C GLU A 127 -12.19 17.86 -19.32
N ASP A 128 -11.70 18.38 -18.19
CA ASP A 128 -11.04 19.69 -18.13
C ASP A 128 -10.02 19.76 -16.99
N PHE A 129 -8.96 20.55 -17.19
CA PHE A 129 -7.94 20.87 -16.19
C PHE A 129 -7.57 22.34 -16.31
N THR A 130 -7.81 23.09 -15.24
CA THR A 130 -7.52 24.53 -15.15
C THR A 130 -6.33 24.74 -14.21
N PRO A 131 -5.10 24.94 -14.74
CA PRO A 131 -3.90 25.06 -13.91
C PRO A 131 -3.94 26.25 -12.94
N GLU A 132 -4.50 27.38 -13.36
CA GLU A 132 -4.55 28.63 -12.60
C GLU A 132 -5.40 28.47 -11.33
N GLU A 133 -6.49 27.70 -11.43
CA GLU A 133 -7.41 27.42 -10.32
C GLU A 133 -7.03 26.13 -9.58
N SER A 134 -6.09 25.35 -10.12
CA SER A 134 -5.75 24.01 -9.63
C SER A 134 -6.97 23.12 -9.49
N THR A 135 -7.81 23.07 -10.51
CA THR A 135 -9.05 22.27 -10.55
C THR A 135 -9.05 21.27 -11.70
N VAL A 136 -9.71 20.14 -11.50
CA VAL A 136 -10.03 19.16 -12.56
C VAL A 136 -11.51 18.90 -12.58
N THR A 137 -12.08 18.74 -13.77
CA THR A 137 -13.49 18.43 -13.97
C THR A 137 -13.63 17.05 -14.57
N ARG A 138 -14.51 16.24 -13.98
CA ARG A 138 -14.81 14.88 -14.47
C ARG A 138 -16.30 14.61 -14.45
N ARG A 139 -16.75 13.86 -15.45
CA ARG A 139 -18.13 13.37 -15.51
C ARG A 139 -18.37 12.26 -14.51
N VAL A 140 -19.55 12.25 -13.90
CA VAL A 140 -20.05 11.10 -13.13
C VAL A 140 -20.63 10.08 -14.11
N LEU A 141 -20.02 8.89 -14.14
CA LEU A 141 -20.46 7.77 -14.98
C LEU A 141 -21.53 6.93 -14.28
N ALA A 142 -21.40 6.75 -12.97
CA ALA A 142 -22.33 5.98 -12.16
C ALA A 142 -22.35 6.49 -10.71
N GLU A 143 -23.51 6.34 -10.06
CA GLU A 143 -23.70 6.62 -8.65
C GLU A 143 -24.21 5.35 -7.98
N TYR A 144 -23.35 4.72 -7.17
CA TYR A 144 -23.66 3.45 -6.54
C TYR A 144 -24.32 3.64 -5.19
N ALA A 145 -23.85 4.62 -4.41
CA ALA A 145 -24.39 4.91 -3.09
C ALA A 145 -24.13 6.38 -2.68
N GLY A 146 -24.98 6.89 -1.80
CA GLY A 146 -24.87 8.24 -1.25
C GLY A 146 -25.28 9.33 -2.24
N ASP A 147 -25.12 10.57 -1.79
CA ASP A 147 -25.45 11.78 -2.56
C ASP A 147 -24.19 12.64 -2.73
N VAL A 148 -23.57 12.55 -3.91
CA VAL A 148 -22.29 13.22 -4.19
C VAL A 148 -22.40 14.74 -4.09
N THR A 149 -23.59 15.32 -4.23
CA THR A 149 -23.79 16.78 -4.12
C THR A 149 -23.50 17.31 -2.71
N LYS A 150 -23.48 16.42 -1.70
CA LYS A 150 -23.13 16.73 -0.32
C LYS A 150 -21.68 16.42 0.03
N ALA A 151 -20.92 15.84 -0.89
CA ALA A 151 -19.52 15.50 -0.65
C ALA A 151 -18.68 16.78 -0.60
N VAL A 152 -17.91 16.95 0.47
CA VAL A 152 -16.89 18.01 0.63
C VAL A 152 -15.49 17.41 0.65
N ARG A 153 -15.39 16.21 1.21
CA ARG A 153 -14.19 15.39 1.27
C ARG A 153 -14.49 14.03 0.67
N ALA A 154 -13.52 13.48 -0.04
CA ALA A 154 -13.63 12.16 -0.62
C ALA A 154 -12.27 11.48 -0.67
N ARG A 155 -12.28 10.16 -0.82
CA ARG A 155 -11.12 9.33 -1.08
C ARG A 155 -11.11 8.96 -2.56
N TRP A 156 -10.00 9.29 -3.23
CA TRP A 156 -9.71 8.79 -4.58
C TRP A 156 -9.39 7.30 -4.55
N SER A 157 -9.91 6.55 -5.54
CA SER A 157 -9.71 5.11 -5.60
C SER A 157 -9.66 4.63 -7.05
N GLY A 158 -8.79 3.66 -7.33
CA GLY A 158 -8.82 2.90 -8.59
C GLY A 158 -9.99 1.91 -8.67
N TYR A 159 -10.74 1.72 -7.58
CA TYR A 159 -11.86 0.77 -7.53
C TYR A 159 -13.06 1.40 -8.20
N VAL A 160 -13.40 0.96 -9.39
CA VAL A 160 -14.46 1.59 -10.20
C VAL A 160 -15.85 0.96 -10.03
N PHE A 161 -15.94 -0.23 -9.43
CA PHE A 161 -17.19 -0.97 -9.22
C PHE A 161 -17.40 -1.31 -7.75
N SER A 162 -18.66 -1.43 -7.31
CA SER A 162 -19.05 -1.81 -5.93
C SER A 162 -19.39 -3.29 -5.82
N SER A 163 -19.97 -3.87 -6.88
CA SER A 163 -20.43 -5.26 -6.92
C SER A 163 -20.39 -5.82 -8.35
N PRO A 164 -20.49 -7.15 -8.54
CA PRO A 164 -20.60 -7.73 -9.87
C PRO A 164 -21.82 -7.25 -10.68
N ALA A 165 -22.91 -6.83 -10.01
CA ALA A 165 -24.07 -6.26 -10.70
C ALA A 165 -23.74 -4.95 -11.45
N ASP A 166 -22.72 -4.20 -11.02
CA ASP A 166 -22.31 -2.94 -11.67
C ASP A 166 -21.65 -3.17 -13.04
N VAL A 167 -21.24 -4.41 -13.32
CA VAL A 167 -20.77 -4.86 -14.64
C VAL A 167 -21.81 -5.74 -15.35
N GLY A 168 -23.05 -5.74 -14.86
CA GLY A 168 -24.17 -6.48 -15.46
C GLY A 168 -24.10 -7.99 -15.28
N LEU A 169 -23.41 -8.47 -14.24
CA LEU A 169 -23.25 -9.91 -13.97
C LEU A 169 -24.00 -10.32 -12.71
N GLU A 170 -24.70 -11.45 -12.81
CA GLU A 170 -25.29 -12.14 -11.66
C GLU A 170 -24.18 -12.68 -10.75
N TYR A 171 -24.45 -12.75 -9.45
CA TYR A 171 -23.50 -13.28 -8.47
C TYR A 171 -24.19 -13.81 -7.22
N GLU A 172 -23.47 -14.66 -6.50
CA GLU A 172 -23.86 -15.22 -5.22
C GLU A 172 -22.87 -14.81 -4.13
N ASP A 173 -23.37 -14.38 -2.98
CA ASP A 173 -22.56 -14.28 -1.77
C ASP A 173 -22.34 -15.69 -1.19
N VAL A 174 -21.08 -16.09 -1.10
CA VAL A 174 -20.67 -17.39 -0.57
C VAL A 174 -19.73 -17.21 0.61
N MET A 175 -19.64 -18.21 1.48
CA MET A 175 -18.77 -18.17 2.66
C MET A 175 -17.70 -19.25 2.57
N LEU A 176 -16.44 -18.84 2.56
CA LEU A 176 -15.28 -19.73 2.56
C LEU A 176 -14.88 -20.08 4.01
N PRO A 177 -14.74 -21.37 4.36
CA PRO A 177 -14.41 -21.78 5.73
C PRO A 177 -12.89 -21.72 5.98
N LEU A 178 -12.36 -20.51 6.24
CA LEU A 178 -10.94 -20.35 6.57
C LEU A 178 -10.61 -20.91 7.96
N ASP A 179 -9.33 -21.15 8.21
CA ASP A 179 -8.81 -21.57 9.54
C ASP A 179 -9.10 -20.53 10.64
N VAL A 180 -9.23 -19.26 10.27
CA VAL A 180 -9.56 -18.13 11.16
C VAL A 180 -11.05 -17.82 11.26
N GLY A 181 -11.91 -18.56 10.53
CA GLY A 181 -13.36 -18.39 10.50
C GLY A 181 -13.91 -18.16 9.10
N SER A 182 -15.23 -18.04 8.98
CA SER A 182 -15.91 -17.89 7.69
C SER A 182 -15.63 -16.53 7.04
N ALA A 183 -15.17 -16.53 5.79
CA ALA A 183 -14.84 -15.33 5.02
C ALA A 183 -15.79 -15.16 3.83
N PRO A 184 -16.38 -13.97 3.62
CA PRO A 184 -17.28 -13.73 2.49
C PRO A 184 -16.53 -13.70 1.15
N ALA A 185 -17.14 -14.22 0.11
CA ALA A 185 -16.66 -14.11 -1.27
C ALA A 185 -17.84 -13.91 -2.21
N TRP A 186 -17.57 -13.40 -3.41
CA TRP A 186 -18.54 -13.40 -4.50
C TRP A 186 -18.23 -14.49 -5.49
N HIS A 187 -19.19 -15.36 -5.75
CA HIS A 187 -19.17 -16.30 -6.86
C HIS A 187 -19.96 -15.72 -8.03
N VAL A 188 -19.27 -15.49 -9.15
CA VAL A 188 -19.83 -14.98 -10.40
C VAL A 188 -19.83 -16.13 -11.41
N PRO A 189 -21.00 -16.72 -11.72
CA PRO A 189 -21.08 -17.80 -12.72
C PRO A 189 -20.72 -17.28 -14.12
N ALA A 190 -20.22 -18.17 -14.96
CA ALA A 190 -20.07 -17.91 -16.39
C ALA A 190 -21.29 -18.42 -17.17
N ALA A 191 -21.70 -17.69 -18.21
CA ALA A 191 -22.84 -18.08 -19.05
C ALA A 191 -22.63 -19.43 -19.79
N ASP A 192 -21.41 -19.67 -20.27
CA ASP A 192 -20.97 -20.96 -20.84
C ASP A 192 -19.69 -21.41 -20.10
N PRO A 193 -19.86 -22.10 -18.95
CA PRO A 193 -18.76 -22.33 -18.02
C PRO A 193 -17.76 -23.35 -18.57
N ARG A 194 -16.50 -22.93 -18.65
CA ARG A 194 -15.35 -23.82 -18.81
C ARG A 194 -14.94 -24.41 -17.48
N SER A 195 -14.14 -25.47 -17.55
CA SER A 195 -13.60 -26.13 -16.35
C SER A 195 -12.48 -25.36 -15.66
N THR A 196 -12.09 -24.18 -16.16
CA THR A 196 -11.06 -23.34 -15.53
C THR A 196 -11.75 -22.14 -14.89
N TRP A 197 -11.50 -21.93 -13.60
CA TRP A 197 -12.08 -20.82 -12.85
C TRP A 197 -11.07 -19.70 -12.66
N ALA A 198 -11.55 -18.48 -12.42
CA ALA A 198 -10.74 -17.34 -12.03
C ALA A 198 -10.89 -17.09 -10.53
N ILE A 199 -9.79 -17.01 -9.78
CA ILE A 199 -9.80 -16.63 -8.36
C ILE A 199 -9.11 -15.27 -8.23
N MET A 200 -9.80 -14.29 -7.65
CA MET A 200 -9.32 -12.91 -7.58
C MET A 200 -8.89 -12.54 -6.17
N VAL A 201 -7.62 -12.17 -6.03
CA VAL A 201 -6.93 -11.92 -4.77
C VAL A 201 -6.52 -10.45 -4.72
N HIS A 202 -7.18 -9.68 -3.88
CA HIS A 202 -6.91 -8.25 -3.74
C HIS A 202 -5.61 -7.97 -2.96
N GLY A 203 -5.12 -6.74 -3.05
CA GLY A 203 -3.92 -6.24 -2.41
C GLY A 203 -4.09 -5.92 -0.93
N ARG A 204 -3.08 -5.24 -0.37
CA ARG A 204 -3.07 -4.80 1.03
C ARG A 204 -3.92 -3.55 1.23
N GLY A 205 -4.76 -3.51 2.28
CA GLY A 205 -5.66 -2.37 2.56
C GLY A 205 -6.84 -2.26 1.59
N ALA A 206 -6.96 -3.28 0.76
CA ALA A 206 -7.88 -3.48 -0.33
C ALA A 206 -8.96 -4.49 0.09
N MET A 207 -10.00 -4.66 -0.72
CA MET A 207 -11.12 -5.59 -0.48
C MET A 207 -11.46 -6.32 -1.77
N ARG A 208 -12.32 -7.35 -1.71
CA ARG A 208 -12.66 -8.21 -2.86
C ARG A 208 -13.14 -7.47 -4.11
N GLY A 209 -13.70 -6.25 -3.95
CA GLY A 209 -14.06 -5.36 -5.05
C GLY A 209 -12.92 -4.94 -5.98
N GLU A 210 -11.64 -5.05 -5.57
CA GLU A 210 -10.50 -4.74 -6.45
C GLU A 210 -10.49 -5.58 -7.72
N GLY A 211 -10.91 -6.84 -7.59
CA GLY A 211 -10.94 -7.81 -8.67
C GLY A 211 -12.02 -7.55 -9.72
N LEU A 212 -13.03 -6.72 -9.43
CA LEU A 212 -14.18 -6.51 -10.32
C LEU A 212 -13.76 -6.04 -11.74
N ARG A 213 -12.65 -5.31 -11.85
CA ARG A 213 -12.07 -4.87 -13.13
C ARG A 213 -11.64 -6.03 -14.05
N ALA A 214 -11.33 -7.20 -13.48
CA ALA A 214 -10.94 -8.38 -14.24
C ALA A 214 -12.11 -9.32 -14.56
N VAL A 215 -13.26 -9.18 -13.90
CA VAL A 215 -14.37 -10.15 -13.98
C VAL A 215 -14.94 -10.23 -15.39
N THR A 216 -15.08 -9.10 -16.08
CA THR A 216 -15.54 -9.06 -17.47
C THR A 216 -14.60 -9.83 -18.41
N SER A 217 -13.28 -9.71 -18.22
CA SER A 217 -12.28 -10.45 -18.97
C SER A 217 -12.34 -11.95 -18.69
N ALA A 218 -12.52 -12.34 -17.43
CA ALA A 218 -12.66 -13.74 -17.05
C ALA A 218 -13.95 -14.37 -17.58
N HIS A 219 -15.07 -13.65 -17.44
CA HIS A 219 -16.38 -14.06 -17.92
C HIS A 219 -16.41 -14.22 -19.45
N ALA A 220 -15.75 -13.33 -20.20
CA ALA A 220 -15.63 -13.43 -21.66
C ALA A 220 -14.88 -14.69 -22.14
N LEU A 221 -14.04 -15.28 -21.27
CA LEU A 221 -13.34 -16.54 -21.53
C LEU A 221 -14.10 -17.77 -21.00
N GLY A 222 -15.32 -17.58 -20.49
CA GLY A 222 -16.14 -18.63 -19.91
C GLY A 222 -15.64 -19.12 -18.54
N MET A 223 -14.85 -18.33 -17.82
CA MET A 223 -14.35 -18.72 -16.48
C MET A 223 -15.30 -18.22 -15.40
N PRO A 224 -15.95 -19.12 -14.62
CA PRO A 224 -16.59 -18.70 -13.38
C PRO A 224 -15.55 -18.04 -12.47
N SER A 225 -15.93 -16.97 -11.79
CA SER A 225 -15.02 -16.15 -11.00
C SER A 225 -15.37 -16.19 -9.53
N LEU A 226 -14.35 -16.28 -8.67
CA LEU A 226 -14.47 -16.17 -7.23
C LEU A 226 -13.64 -14.97 -6.73
N LEU A 227 -14.31 -13.94 -6.23
CA LEU A 227 -13.66 -12.77 -5.64
C LEU A 227 -13.63 -12.94 -4.13
N ILE A 228 -12.46 -13.20 -3.57
CA ILE A 228 -12.33 -13.63 -2.18
C ILE A 228 -11.95 -12.48 -1.26
N SER A 229 -12.48 -12.51 -0.04
CA SER A 229 -11.82 -11.90 1.12
C SER A 229 -10.83 -12.89 1.73
N TYR A 230 -9.82 -12.39 2.46
CA TYR A 230 -8.84 -13.21 3.18
C TYR A 230 -8.47 -12.57 4.51
N ARG A 231 -7.82 -13.35 5.40
CA ARG A 231 -7.55 -12.94 6.78
C ARG A 231 -7.02 -11.50 6.90
N ASN A 232 -7.56 -10.76 7.87
CA ASN A 232 -7.15 -9.40 8.23
C ASN A 232 -7.42 -8.29 7.18
N ASP A 233 -8.19 -8.55 6.12
CA ASP A 233 -8.52 -7.53 5.11
C ASP A 233 -9.61 -6.52 5.52
N GLY A 234 -10.37 -6.84 6.57
CA GLY A 234 -11.48 -6.03 7.08
C GLY A 234 -12.87 -6.60 6.77
N GLU A 235 -12.98 -7.55 5.85
CA GLU A 235 -14.20 -8.28 5.53
C GLU A 235 -14.17 -9.70 6.12
N ALA A 236 -13.04 -10.39 5.99
CA ALA A 236 -12.80 -11.68 6.59
C ALA A 236 -12.37 -11.56 8.08
N PRO A 237 -12.51 -12.64 8.86
CA PRO A 237 -12.03 -12.68 10.23
C PRO A 237 -10.55 -12.30 10.37
N SER A 238 -10.24 -11.64 11.47
CA SER A 238 -8.85 -11.32 11.82
C SER A 238 -8.20 -12.46 12.57
N THR A 239 -6.94 -12.72 12.24
CA THR A 239 -6.02 -13.50 13.08
C THR A 239 -5.87 -12.87 14.48
N PRO A 240 -5.50 -13.63 15.52
CA PRO A 240 -5.31 -13.09 16.87
C PRO A 240 -4.30 -11.93 16.97
N ASP A 241 -3.26 -11.92 16.12
CA ASP A 241 -2.31 -10.80 16.04
C ASP A 241 -2.81 -9.64 15.17
N GLY A 242 -3.77 -9.88 14.28
CA GLY A 242 -4.36 -8.86 13.42
C GLY A 242 -3.33 -8.23 12.49
N ARG A 243 -2.41 -9.03 11.95
CA ARG A 243 -1.30 -8.60 11.09
C ARG A 243 -1.29 -9.37 9.78
N TYR A 244 -0.92 -8.69 8.70
CA TYR A 244 -0.62 -9.35 7.44
C TYR A 244 0.69 -10.12 7.54
N GLY A 245 0.69 -11.36 7.05
CA GLY A 245 1.89 -12.14 6.82
C GLY A 245 2.55 -11.85 5.46
N LEU A 246 2.05 -10.84 4.74
CA LEU A 246 2.59 -10.36 3.47
C LEU A 246 2.66 -11.46 2.39
N GLY A 247 1.75 -12.43 2.43
CA GLY A 247 1.74 -13.58 1.53
C GLY A 247 2.11 -14.88 2.20
N MET A 248 2.77 -14.88 3.36
CA MET A 248 3.20 -16.12 4.05
C MET A 248 2.09 -16.84 4.80
N THR A 249 1.01 -16.14 5.12
CA THR A 249 -0.14 -16.69 5.83
C THR A 249 -1.37 -16.76 4.97
N GLU A 250 -1.62 -15.71 4.17
CA GLU A 250 -2.83 -15.53 3.36
C GLU A 250 -2.96 -16.54 2.21
N TRP A 251 -1.85 -17.14 1.74
CA TRP A 251 -1.90 -18.15 0.65
C TRP A 251 -2.77 -19.37 1.01
N ARG A 252 -2.91 -19.68 2.31
CA ARG A 252 -3.79 -20.75 2.79
C ARG A 252 -5.27 -20.40 2.58
N ASP A 253 -5.62 -19.13 2.60
CA ASP A 253 -6.99 -18.68 2.34
C ASP A 253 -7.32 -18.82 0.84
N VAL A 254 -6.34 -18.55 -0.02
CA VAL A 254 -6.46 -18.84 -1.46
C VAL A 254 -6.56 -20.34 -1.71
N GLU A 255 -5.85 -21.19 -0.97
CA GLU A 255 -6.00 -22.65 -1.08
C GLU A 255 -7.43 -23.11 -0.78
N VAL A 256 -8.10 -22.53 0.22
CA VAL A 256 -9.53 -22.78 0.48
C VAL A 256 -10.41 -22.36 -0.69
N ALA A 257 -10.10 -21.21 -1.32
CA ALA A 257 -10.79 -20.74 -2.51
C ALA A 257 -10.61 -21.67 -3.72
N ILE A 258 -9.41 -22.23 -3.89
CA ILE A 258 -9.12 -23.25 -4.91
C ILE A 258 -9.96 -24.50 -4.64
N GLN A 259 -9.97 -24.99 -3.39
CA GLN A 259 -10.77 -26.16 -3.02
C GLN A 259 -12.26 -25.93 -3.30
N TYR A 260 -12.79 -24.75 -2.94
CA TYR A 260 -14.18 -24.39 -3.26
C TYR A 260 -14.48 -24.48 -4.76
N ALA A 261 -13.60 -23.92 -5.60
CA ALA A 261 -13.78 -23.97 -7.05
C ALA A 261 -13.76 -25.42 -7.57
N LEU A 262 -12.84 -26.26 -7.08
CA LEU A 262 -12.76 -27.69 -7.45
C LEU A 262 -14.02 -28.45 -7.03
N ASP A 263 -14.53 -28.22 -5.82
CA ASP A 263 -15.76 -28.82 -5.32
C ASP A 263 -16.98 -28.37 -6.14
N ALA A 264 -16.94 -27.15 -6.69
CA ALA A 264 -17.94 -26.60 -7.60
C ALA A 264 -17.75 -27.02 -9.08
N GLY A 265 -16.83 -27.94 -9.37
CA GLY A 265 -16.63 -28.54 -10.69
C GLY A 265 -15.51 -27.93 -11.53
N ALA A 266 -14.69 -27.04 -10.98
CA ALA A 266 -13.44 -26.65 -11.63
C ALA A 266 -12.50 -27.86 -11.76
N ARG A 267 -11.80 -27.97 -12.88
CA ARG A 267 -10.61 -28.82 -13.02
C ARG A 267 -9.34 -28.06 -12.64
N ASP A 268 -9.36 -26.76 -12.90
CA ASP A 268 -8.19 -25.88 -12.89
C ASP A 268 -8.60 -24.47 -12.48
N VAL A 269 -7.62 -23.67 -12.07
CA VAL A 269 -7.81 -22.26 -11.71
C VAL A 269 -6.74 -21.36 -12.34
N VAL A 270 -7.11 -20.10 -12.54
CA VAL A 270 -6.20 -18.97 -12.80
C VAL A 270 -6.29 -18.03 -11.61
N LEU A 271 -5.15 -17.66 -11.04
CA LEU A 271 -5.11 -16.69 -9.94
C LEU A 271 -4.85 -15.29 -10.51
N PHE A 272 -5.77 -14.38 -10.23
CA PHE A 272 -5.62 -12.96 -10.48
C PHE A 272 -5.19 -12.27 -9.19
N GLY A 273 -4.11 -11.50 -9.20
CA GLY A 273 -3.55 -10.89 -7.99
C GLY A 273 -3.11 -9.45 -8.18
N TRP A 274 -3.55 -8.55 -7.29
CA TRP A 274 -3.11 -7.15 -7.28
C TRP A 274 -2.14 -6.88 -6.14
N SER A 275 -1.02 -6.20 -6.38
CA SER A 275 -0.11 -5.77 -5.30
C SER A 275 0.32 -6.95 -4.39
N MET A 276 0.00 -6.90 -3.09
CA MET A 276 0.19 -8.03 -2.16
C MET A 276 -0.57 -9.30 -2.59
N GLY A 277 -1.73 -9.18 -3.22
CA GLY A 277 -2.46 -10.30 -3.83
C GLY A 277 -1.61 -11.03 -4.87
N GLY A 278 -0.72 -10.33 -5.58
CA GLY A 278 0.28 -10.98 -6.44
C GLY A 278 1.30 -11.80 -5.67
N ALA A 279 1.81 -11.30 -4.53
CA ALA A 279 2.70 -12.07 -3.66
C ALA A 279 2.00 -13.31 -3.07
N ILE A 280 0.73 -13.15 -2.67
CA ILE A 280 -0.11 -14.25 -2.19
C ILE A 280 -0.27 -15.31 -3.29
N SER A 281 -0.66 -14.91 -4.51
CA SER A 281 -0.86 -15.83 -5.64
C SER A 281 0.41 -16.57 -6.04
N LEU A 282 1.57 -15.88 -6.07
CA LEU A 282 2.86 -16.52 -6.30
C LEU A 282 3.17 -17.55 -5.20
N ARG A 283 2.91 -17.20 -3.92
CA ARG A 283 3.12 -18.12 -2.80
C ARG A 283 2.18 -19.34 -2.86
N THR A 284 0.93 -19.15 -3.25
CA THR A 284 -0.04 -20.22 -3.45
C THR A 284 0.44 -21.20 -4.53
N ALA A 285 0.90 -20.69 -5.68
CA ALA A 285 1.43 -21.52 -6.76
C ALA A 285 2.70 -22.31 -6.37
N ASP A 286 3.48 -21.80 -5.42
CA ASP A 286 4.69 -22.46 -4.90
C ASP A 286 4.37 -23.56 -3.87
N SER A 287 3.48 -23.23 -2.93
CA SER A 287 3.37 -23.94 -1.64
C SER A 287 2.08 -24.67 -1.39
N SER A 288 1.04 -24.36 -2.16
CA SER A 288 -0.24 -25.04 -2.01
C SER A 288 -0.10 -26.52 -2.33
N MET A 289 -0.83 -27.35 -1.58
CA MET A 289 -1.02 -28.75 -1.92
C MET A 289 -1.87 -28.92 -3.18
N LEU A 290 -2.60 -27.87 -3.59
CA LEU A 290 -3.44 -27.82 -4.78
C LEU A 290 -2.74 -27.10 -5.95
N ARG A 291 -1.43 -26.85 -5.87
CA ARG A 291 -0.69 -26.08 -6.88
C ARG A 291 -0.75 -26.68 -8.29
N GLU A 292 -0.94 -27.99 -8.43
CA GLU A 292 -1.12 -28.62 -9.75
C GLU A 292 -2.35 -28.12 -10.52
N HIS A 293 -3.37 -27.62 -9.80
CA HIS A 293 -4.58 -27.03 -10.39
C HIS A 293 -4.39 -25.57 -10.81
N VAL A 294 -3.29 -24.92 -10.41
CA VAL A 294 -3.02 -23.52 -10.79
C VAL A 294 -2.38 -23.49 -12.17
N ARG A 295 -3.16 -23.14 -13.19
CA ARG A 295 -2.73 -23.17 -14.59
C ARG A 295 -1.99 -21.92 -15.04
N ALA A 296 -2.35 -20.76 -14.48
CA ALA A 296 -1.76 -19.48 -14.83
C ALA A 296 -1.93 -18.46 -13.70
N LEU A 297 -1.08 -17.43 -13.71
CA LEU A 297 -1.17 -16.25 -12.85
C LEU A 297 -1.33 -14.99 -13.72
N VAL A 298 -2.25 -14.11 -13.34
CA VAL A 298 -2.39 -12.76 -13.92
C VAL A 298 -2.19 -11.75 -12.80
N LEU A 299 -1.06 -11.05 -12.84
CA LEU A 299 -0.57 -10.27 -11.73
C LEU A 299 -0.47 -8.80 -12.11
N ASP A 300 -1.15 -7.93 -11.38
CA ASP A 300 -1.24 -6.50 -11.65
C ASP A 300 -0.53 -5.70 -10.54
N ALA A 301 0.49 -4.95 -10.93
CA ALA A 301 1.46 -4.29 -10.05
C ALA A 301 1.93 -5.19 -8.86
N PRO A 302 2.38 -6.43 -9.10
CA PRO A 302 2.59 -7.39 -8.02
C PRO A 302 3.80 -7.08 -7.16
N VAL A 303 3.70 -7.41 -5.87
CA VAL A 303 4.89 -7.49 -5.01
C VAL A 303 5.66 -8.77 -5.34
N VAL A 304 6.74 -8.63 -6.11
CA VAL A 304 7.65 -9.72 -6.48
C VAL A 304 8.76 -9.92 -5.44
N ASP A 305 9.18 -8.85 -4.78
CA ASP A 305 10.11 -8.89 -3.65
C ASP A 305 9.73 -7.85 -2.60
N TRP A 306 9.44 -8.32 -1.38
CA TRP A 306 9.12 -7.46 -0.25
C TRP A 306 10.31 -6.64 0.25
N VAL A 307 11.55 -7.13 0.11
CA VAL A 307 12.74 -6.38 0.54
C VAL A 307 12.86 -5.08 -0.24
N ASP A 308 12.67 -5.14 -1.57
CA ASP A 308 12.69 -3.97 -2.44
C ASP A 308 11.52 -3.01 -2.14
N VAL A 309 10.30 -3.51 -1.93
CA VAL A 309 9.15 -2.67 -1.53
C VAL A 309 9.43 -1.95 -0.22
N LEU A 310 9.95 -2.66 0.80
CA LEU A 310 10.31 -2.07 2.09
C LEU A 310 11.38 -0.99 1.94
N ALA A 311 12.41 -1.25 1.13
CA ALA A 311 13.48 -0.28 0.87
C ALA A 311 12.96 0.94 0.10
N TYR A 312 12.07 0.74 -0.87
CA TYR A 312 11.44 1.82 -1.64
C TYR A 312 10.56 2.70 -0.75
N GLN A 313 9.69 2.09 0.07
CA GLN A 313 8.82 2.80 1.02
C GLN A 313 9.63 3.56 2.07
N ALA A 314 10.75 3.01 2.55
CA ALA A 314 11.65 3.72 3.44
C ALA A 314 12.22 5.00 2.79
N ARG A 315 12.63 4.93 1.51
CA ARG A 315 13.14 6.11 0.78
C ARG A 315 12.06 7.16 0.57
N LEU A 316 10.86 6.77 0.14
CA LEU A 316 9.73 7.69 -0.07
C LEU A 316 9.35 8.43 1.21
N ASN A 317 9.34 7.74 2.35
CA ASN A 317 9.02 8.31 3.66
C ASN A 317 10.22 9.00 4.33
N ARG A 318 11.34 9.19 3.61
CA ARG A 318 12.58 9.82 4.11
C ARG A 318 13.14 9.14 5.36
N ILE A 319 12.91 7.82 5.48
CA ILE A 319 13.41 7.00 6.58
C ILE A 319 14.88 6.64 6.29
N PRO A 320 15.82 6.86 7.23
CA PRO A 320 17.21 6.50 7.05
C PRO A 320 17.39 5.01 6.72
N SER A 321 18.29 4.68 5.80
CA SER A 321 18.49 3.31 5.30
C SER A 321 18.80 2.29 6.42
N GLY A 322 19.56 2.71 7.45
CA GLY A 322 19.82 1.87 8.63
C GLY A 322 18.56 1.52 9.43
N VAL A 323 17.62 2.46 9.55
CA VAL A 323 16.32 2.25 10.21
C VAL A 323 15.45 1.30 9.40
N GLY A 324 15.41 1.47 8.06
CA GLY A 324 14.70 0.55 7.17
C GLY A 324 15.22 -0.89 7.26
N ARG A 325 16.55 -1.08 7.25
CA ARG A 325 17.18 -2.40 7.44
C ARG A 325 16.87 -3.00 8.81
N LEU A 326 16.87 -2.19 9.87
CA LEU A 326 16.47 -2.65 11.19
C LEU A 326 15.00 -3.09 11.20
N GLY A 327 14.10 -2.37 10.53
CA GLY A 327 12.70 -2.77 10.36
C GLY A 327 12.55 -4.12 9.66
N GLN A 328 13.33 -4.38 8.60
CA GLN A 328 13.37 -5.68 7.93
C GLN A 328 13.84 -6.79 8.87
N LEU A 329 14.90 -6.55 9.65
CA LEU A 329 15.38 -7.51 10.65
C LEU A 329 14.32 -7.80 11.72
N LEU A 330 13.58 -6.79 12.18
CA LEU A 330 12.49 -6.95 13.14
C LEU A 330 11.36 -7.83 12.59
N LEU A 331 11.05 -7.72 11.31
CA LEU A 331 10.03 -8.54 10.65
C LEU A 331 10.51 -9.97 10.40
N GLY A 332 11.79 -10.16 10.07
CA GLY A 332 12.34 -11.46 9.67
C GLY A 332 12.91 -12.33 10.78
N GLN A 333 13.05 -11.80 12.00
CA GLN A 333 13.70 -12.52 13.10
C GLN A 333 12.71 -12.93 14.21
N PRO A 334 12.83 -14.14 14.80
CA PRO A 334 11.93 -14.59 15.86
C PRO A 334 11.85 -13.66 17.07
N TRP A 335 12.96 -13.02 17.45
CA TRP A 335 13.01 -12.08 18.58
C TRP A 335 12.25 -10.77 18.30
N GLY A 336 12.05 -10.41 17.02
CA GLY A 336 11.37 -9.18 16.61
C GLY A 336 9.85 -9.21 16.82
N ARG A 337 9.26 -10.41 17.04
CA ARG A 337 7.81 -10.59 17.26
C ARG A 337 7.23 -9.71 18.35
N ARG A 338 7.94 -9.51 19.47
CA ARG A 338 7.47 -8.63 20.57
C ARG A 338 7.36 -7.16 20.15
N LEU A 339 8.18 -6.75 19.18
CA LEU A 339 8.22 -5.38 18.68
C LEU A 339 7.28 -5.19 17.48
N THR A 340 7.09 -6.18 16.63
CA THR A 340 6.21 -6.09 15.45
C THR A 340 4.77 -6.49 15.75
N GLY A 341 4.57 -7.38 16.71
CA GLY A 341 3.30 -8.02 17.02
C GLY A 341 2.97 -9.22 16.13
N LEU A 342 3.88 -9.65 15.24
CA LEU A 342 3.65 -10.81 14.37
C LEU A 342 3.60 -12.13 15.15
N ALA A 343 2.68 -13.00 14.77
CA ALA A 343 2.62 -14.38 15.25
C ALA A 343 3.84 -15.22 14.78
N ALA A 344 4.38 -14.95 13.58
CA ALA A 344 5.55 -15.61 13.02
C ALA A 344 6.48 -14.64 12.27
N PRO A 345 7.81 -14.85 12.26
CA PRO A 345 8.70 -14.01 11.46
C PRO A 345 8.42 -14.23 9.97
N LEU A 346 8.65 -13.17 9.19
CA LEU A 346 8.55 -13.22 7.74
C LEU A 346 9.79 -13.87 7.12
N ASP A 347 9.58 -14.79 6.18
CA ASP A 347 10.67 -15.37 5.40
C ASP A 347 10.85 -14.59 4.09
N PHE A 348 11.64 -13.51 4.15
CA PHE A 348 11.92 -12.68 2.98
C PHE A 348 12.63 -13.43 1.86
N ARG A 349 13.39 -14.49 2.16
CA ARG A 349 14.06 -15.27 1.11
C ARG A 349 13.05 -16.06 0.30
N ALA A 350 12.04 -16.62 0.98
CA ALA A 350 10.97 -17.32 0.29
C ALA A 350 10.04 -16.38 -0.50
N MET A 351 10.08 -15.08 -0.23
CA MET A 351 9.32 -14.04 -0.94
C MET A 351 10.14 -13.31 -2.02
N ASP A 352 11.42 -13.63 -2.18
CA ASP A 352 12.28 -13.06 -3.22
C ASP A 352 12.18 -13.89 -4.50
N TRP A 353 11.19 -13.56 -5.32
CA TRP A 353 10.98 -14.24 -6.60
C TRP A 353 12.01 -13.87 -7.66
N VAL A 354 12.76 -12.78 -7.49
CA VAL A 354 13.84 -12.41 -8.42
C VAL A 354 15.02 -13.37 -8.27
N SER A 355 15.39 -13.72 -7.04
CA SER A 355 16.41 -14.75 -6.77
C SER A 355 15.90 -16.15 -7.10
N ARG A 356 14.61 -16.42 -6.84
CA ARG A 356 13.95 -17.70 -7.10
C ARG A 356 13.33 -17.81 -8.50
N ALA A 357 13.73 -16.96 -9.45
CA ALA A 357 13.02 -16.81 -10.73
C ALA A 357 12.79 -18.14 -11.47
N VAL A 358 13.79 -19.05 -11.46
CA VAL A 358 13.73 -20.37 -12.13
C VAL A 358 12.84 -21.41 -11.41
N GLU A 359 12.42 -21.11 -10.17
CA GLU A 359 11.50 -21.93 -9.40
C GLU A 359 10.03 -21.64 -9.78
N LEU A 360 9.74 -20.47 -10.36
CA LEU A 360 8.42 -20.16 -10.89
C LEU A 360 8.15 -20.98 -12.15
N ARG A 361 7.30 -22.01 -12.02
CA ARG A 361 6.93 -22.94 -13.11
C ARG A 361 5.53 -22.71 -13.68
N THR A 362 4.81 -21.73 -13.13
CA THR A 362 3.45 -21.40 -13.55
C THR A 362 3.53 -20.23 -14.54
N PRO A 363 2.93 -20.36 -15.74
CA PRO A 363 2.80 -19.23 -16.67
C PRO A 363 2.21 -18.02 -15.97
N THR A 364 2.89 -16.88 -16.09
CA THR A 364 2.60 -15.66 -15.33
C THR A 364 2.60 -14.46 -16.27
N LEU A 365 1.47 -13.78 -16.36
CA LEU A 365 1.37 -12.45 -16.94
C LEU A 365 1.56 -11.42 -15.83
N VAL A 366 2.51 -10.51 -16.02
CA VAL A 366 2.69 -9.35 -15.16
C VAL A 366 2.29 -8.10 -15.93
N LEU A 367 1.34 -7.33 -15.40
CA LEU A 367 0.96 -6.00 -15.86
C LEU A 367 1.52 -5.01 -14.83
N HIS A 368 2.31 -4.03 -15.26
CA HIS A 368 2.96 -3.13 -14.29
C HIS A 368 3.25 -1.75 -14.89
N SER A 369 2.78 -0.71 -14.20
CA SER A 369 3.15 0.68 -14.48
C SER A 369 4.64 0.93 -14.21
N VAL A 370 5.36 1.54 -15.16
CA VAL A 370 6.78 1.88 -14.97
C VAL A 370 7.00 2.99 -13.94
N ASP A 371 5.96 3.76 -13.68
CA ASP A 371 5.89 4.87 -12.73
C ASP A 371 4.99 4.54 -11.53
N ASP A 372 4.88 3.25 -11.20
CA ASP A 372 4.32 2.78 -9.94
C ASP A 372 5.04 3.45 -8.76
N ASP A 373 4.27 4.18 -7.97
CA ASP A 373 4.71 5.01 -6.85
C ASP A 373 4.67 4.27 -5.51
N PHE A 374 4.38 2.97 -5.53
CA PHE A 374 4.24 2.15 -4.32
C PHE A 374 5.02 0.84 -4.36
N VAL A 375 4.89 0.06 -5.43
CA VAL A 375 5.72 -1.12 -5.73
C VAL A 375 6.63 -0.77 -6.91
N PRO A 376 7.96 -0.71 -6.73
CA PRO A 376 8.82 -0.39 -7.86
C PRO A 376 8.76 -1.49 -8.94
N VAL A 377 8.73 -1.09 -10.22
CA VAL A 377 8.67 -2.02 -11.37
C VAL A 377 9.94 -2.88 -11.57
N GLY A 378 11.06 -2.46 -10.99
CA GLY A 378 12.38 -3.09 -11.17
C GLY A 378 12.40 -4.61 -10.96
N PRO A 379 11.92 -5.13 -9.81
CA PRO A 379 11.78 -6.56 -9.57
C PRO A 379 10.95 -7.31 -10.62
N SER A 380 9.86 -6.73 -11.15
CA SER A 380 9.07 -7.37 -12.21
C SER A 380 9.86 -7.46 -13.53
N LEU A 381 10.60 -6.40 -13.90
CA LEU A 381 11.48 -6.41 -15.07
C LEU A 381 12.56 -7.48 -14.95
N GLU A 382 13.19 -7.58 -13.78
CA GLU A 382 14.27 -8.55 -13.56
C GLU A 382 13.73 -9.99 -13.49
N LEU A 383 12.55 -10.21 -12.90
CA LEU A 383 11.89 -11.52 -12.91
C LEU A 383 11.60 -11.99 -14.35
N ALA A 384 11.00 -11.12 -15.18
CA ALA A 384 10.70 -11.43 -16.58
C ALA A 384 11.98 -11.72 -17.39
N LYS A 385 13.05 -10.95 -17.15
CA LYS A 385 14.34 -11.18 -17.79
C LYS A 385 15.00 -12.51 -17.38
N ARG A 386 14.85 -12.93 -16.11
CA ARG A 386 15.45 -14.15 -15.58
C ARG A 386 14.66 -15.42 -15.91
N ASN A 387 13.35 -15.31 -16.11
CA ASN A 387 12.49 -16.42 -16.48
C ASN A 387 11.51 -16.06 -17.62
N PRO A 388 12.04 -15.76 -18.82
CA PRO A 388 11.22 -15.34 -19.96
C PRO A 388 10.33 -16.47 -20.51
N GLU A 389 10.60 -17.72 -20.15
CA GLU A 389 9.77 -18.86 -20.55
C GLU A 389 8.43 -18.89 -19.80
N MET A 390 8.41 -18.44 -18.55
CA MET A 390 7.21 -18.47 -17.70
C MET A 390 6.60 -17.10 -17.49
N VAL A 391 7.37 -16.01 -17.65
CA VAL A 391 6.93 -14.67 -17.28
C VAL A 391 6.82 -13.78 -18.51
N THR A 392 5.60 -13.39 -18.84
CA THR A 392 5.29 -12.33 -19.81
C THR A 392 5.09 -11.02 -19.04
N LEU A 393 5.76 -9.94 -19.44
CA LEU A 393 5.64 -8.64 -18.79
C LEU A 393 5.11 -7.60 -19.78
N GLU A 394 4.04 -6.94 -19.37
CA GLU A 394 3.39 -5.85 -20.10
C GLU A 394 3.43 -4.57 -19.28
N THR A 395 4.10 -3.55 -19.82
CA THR A 395 4.31 -2.30 -19.09
C THR A 395 3.29 -1.23 -19.45
N PHE A 396 2.81 -0.52 -18.43
CA PHE A 396 1.97 0.67 -18.55
C PHE A 396 2.75 1.92 -18.16
N ARG A 397 2.19 3.09 -18.46
CA ARG A 397 2.73 4.40 -18.05
C ARG A 397 1.57 5.22 -17.48
N HIS A 398 1.87 6.10 -16.54
CA HIS A 398 0.92 7.02 -15.90
C HIS A 398 -0.11 6.38 -14.98
N ALA A 399 -0.30 5.07 -15.06
CA ALA A 399 -1.20 4.32 -14.19
C ALA A 399 -0.87 4.50 -12.71
N ARG A 400 0.41 4.49 -12.32
CA ARG A 400 0.83 4.32 -10.91
C ARG A 400 0.36 2.95 -10.39
N HIS A 401 0.29 2.79 -9.07
CA HIS A 401 -0.03 1.50 -8.46
C HIS A 401 -1.47 1.04 -8.70
N THR A 402 -1.63 -0.18 -9.25
CA THR A 402 -2.89 -0.95 -9.41
C THR A 402 -4.01 -0.24 -10.19
N LYS A 403 -3.62 0.59 -11.15
CA LYS A 403 -4.48 1.47 -11.96
C LYS A 403 -4.23 1.30 -13.46
N GLU A 404 -3.57 0.22 -13.85
CA GLU A 404 -3.28 -0.15 -15.23
C GLU A 404 -4.57 -0.23 -16.04
N TRP A 405 -5.60 -0.90 -15.49
CA TRP A 405 -6.95 -0.94 -16.07
C TRP A 405 -7.63 0.44 -16.08
N ASN A 406 -7.40 1.29 -15.07
CA ASN A 406 -8.06 2.60 -14.97
C ASN A 406 -7.64 3.54 -16.09
N VAL A 407 -6.36 3.53 -16.45
CA VAL A 407 -5.81 4.39 -17.50
C VAL A 407 -6.12 3.86 -18.90
N ASP A 408 -6.08 2.55 -19.10
CA ASP A 408 -6.30 1.94 -20.41
C ASP A 408 -7.01 0.58 -20.28
N PRO A 409 -8.35 0.59 -20.05
CA PRO A 409 -9.11 -0.63 -19.80
C PRO A 409 -9.13 -1.54 -21.03
N GLU A 410 -9.22 -0.98 -22.25
CA GLU A 410 -9.25 -1.76 -23.48
C GLU A 410 -7.95 -2.55 -23.69
N ARG A 411 -6.79 -1.90 -23.50
CA ARG A 411 -5.49 -2.57 -23.59
C ARG A 411 -5.34 -3.62 -22.50
N TRP A 412 -5.65 -3.29 -21.24
CA TRP A 412 -5.54 -4.23 -20.12
C TRP A 412 -6.36 -5.49 -20.39
N GLU A 413 -7.63 -5.34 -20.76
CA GLU A 413 -8.52 -6.46 -21.00
C GLU A 413 -8.12 -7.29 -22.23
N THR A 414 -7.71 -6.64 -23.31
CA THR A 414 -7.26 -7.34 -24.52
C THR A 414 -6.00 -8.14 -24.26
N THR A 415 -5.01 -7.54 -23.58
CA THR A 415 -3.78 -8.23 -23.17
C THR A 415 -4.09 -9.46 -22.32
N VAL A 416 -4.93 -9.33 -21.30
CA VAL A 416 -5.29 -10.44 -20.41
C VAL A 416 -6.03 -11.55 -21.18
N ARG A 417 -7.04 -11.18 -21.98
CA ARG A 417 -7.84 -12.16 -22.73
C ARG A 417 -7.02 -12.92 -23.76
N SER A 418 -6.21 -12.21 -24.56
CA SER A 418 -5.36 -12.83 -25.57
C SER A 418 -4.33 -13.76 -24.94
N TRP A 419 -3.65 -13.31 -23.89
CA TRP A 419 -2.63 -14.12 -23.22
C TRP A 419 -3.22 -15.38 -22.59
N LEU A 420 -4.37 -15.27 -21.90
CA LEU A 420 -5.03 -16.44 -21.32
C LEU A 420 -5.59 -17.40 -22.38
N ALA A 421 -6.14 -16.88 -23.48
CA ALA A 421 -6.61 -17.72 -24.57
C ALA A 421 -5.47 -18.60 -25.14
N ASP A 422 -4.27 -18.05 -25.26
CA ASP A 422 -3.08 -18.77 -25.72
C ASP A 422 -2.57 -19.78 -24.67
N VAL A 423 -2.44 -19.36 -23.41
CA VAL A 423 -1.91 -20.20 -22.32
C VAL A 423 -2.84 -21.35 -21.95
N LEU A 424 -4.15 -21.13 -22.04
CA LEU A 424 -5.18 -22.14 -21.73
C LEU A 424 -5.61 -22.94 -22.97
N ALA A 425 -5.06 -22.65 -24.15
CA ALA A 425 -5.35 -23.43 -25.34
C ALA A 425 -5.04 -24.92 -25.11
N PRO A 426 -5.90 -25.84 -25.58
CA PRO A 426 -5.61 -27.26 -25.50
C PRO A 426 -4.25 -27.55 -26.16
N ARG A 427 -3.34 -28.19 -25.42
CA ARG A 427 -2.06 -28.61 -25.99
C ARG A 427 -2.34 -29.48 -27.22
N ARG A 428 -1.98 -29.00 -28.41
CA ARG A 428 -2.02 -29.82 -29.63
C ARG A 428 -1.05 -30.98 -29.42
N VAL A 429 -1.59 -32.19 -29.23
CA VAL A 429 -0.76 -33.40 -29.24
C VAL A 429 -0.28 -33.58 -30.68
N PRO A 430 1.04 -33.54 -30.95
CA PRO A 430 1.53 -33.85 -32.28
C PRO A 430 1.18 -35.31 -32.59
N GLY A 431 0.30 -35.56 -33.57
CA GLY A 431 0.03 -36.92 -34.07
C GLY A 431 -1.41 -37.44 -34.05
N ARG A 432 -2.42 -36.63 -33.68
CA ARG A 432 -3.82 -36.96 -34.00
C ARG A 432 -4.30 -36.08 -35.15
N THR A 433 -4.16 -36.58 -36.37
CA THR A 433 -5.01 -36.17 -37.50
C THR A 433 -6.43 -36.67 -37.23
N GLU A 434 -7.41 -35.79 -37.43
CA GLU A 434 -8.85 -36.05 -37.30
C GLU A 434 -9.35 -37.23 -38.14
#